data_AF-A0A2N4YTA7-F1
#
_entry.id   AF-A0A2N4YTA7-F1
#
_cell.length_a   1.000
_cell.length_b   1.000
_cell.length_c   1.000
_cell.angle_alpha   90.00
_cell.angle_beta   90.00
_cell.angle_gamma   90.00
#
_symmetry.space_group_name_H-M   'P 1'
#
loop_
_entity.id
_entity.type
_entity.pdbx_description
1 polymer ?
#
loop_
_entity_poly.entity_id
_entity_poly.type
_entity_poly.pdbx_seq_one_letter_code
_entity_poly.pdbx_strand_id
1 'polypeptide(L)' 'YTIAQCNYGEAFTAAVQKDNFFGVQFHPERSGSAGAQLLKNFLEM' A
#
# COMPACT_ATOMS: atom_id res chain seq x y z
N TYR A 1 5.61 -10.63 1.20
CA TYR A 1 5.88 -10.28 2.61
C TYR A 1 5.35 -8.88 2.93
N THR A 2 5.12 -8.59 4.21
CA THR A 2 4.58 -7.31 4.72
C THR A 2 5.60 -6.18 4.56
N ILE A 3 5.22 -5.10 3.88
CA ILE A 3 6.04 -3.89 3.66
C ILE A 3 5.48 -2.64 4.33
N ALA A 4 4.21 -2.66 4.75
CA ALA A 4 3.62 -1.64 5.63
C ALA A 4 2.62 -2.29 6.59
N GLN A 5 2.59 -1.81 7.83
CA GLN A 5 1.64 -2.21 8.87
C GLN A 5 0.73 -1.05 9.25
N CYS A 6 -0.49 -1.38 9.69
CA CYS A 6 -1.43 -0.45 10.29
C CYS A 6 -2.00 -1.08 11.57
N ASN A 7 -2.37 -0.24 12.53
CA ASN A 7 -2.92 -0.69 13.81
C ASN A 7 -4.39 -0.29 13.90
N TYR A 8 -5.27 -1.27 14.06
CA TYR A 8 -6.68 -1.07 14.38
C TYR A 8 -7.18 -2.25 15.21
N GLY A 9 -7.19 -2.09 16.54
CA GLY A 9 -7.32 -3.20 17.49
C GLY A 9 -6.00 -3.98 17.60
N GLU A 10 -5.62 -4.67 16.53
CA GLU A 10 -4.34 -5.37 16.39
C GLU A 10 -3.54 -4.84 15.19
N ALA A 11 -2.25 -5.15 15.15
CA ALA A 11 -1.39 -4.84 14.03
C ALA A 11 -1.72 -5.77 12.85
N PHE A 12 -2.00 -5.20 11.68
CA PHE A 12 -2.25 -5.96 10.46
C PHE A 12 -1.43 -5.41 9.30
N THR A 13 -1.37 -6.19 8.21
CA THR A 13 -0.63 -5.80 7.01
C THR A 13 -1.45 -4.83 6.17
N ALA A 14 -0.94 -3.61 6.01
CA ALA A 14 -1.54 -2.58 5.15
C ALA A 14 -1.02 -2.64 3.71
N ALA A 15 0.22 -3.10 3.51
CA ALA A 15 0.77 -3.35 2.18
C ALA A 15 1.70 -4.57 2.17
N VAL A 16 1.65 -5.32 1.07
CA VAL A 16 2.48 -6.51 0.79
C VAL A 16 3.25 -6.33 -0.52
N GLN A 17 4.43 -6.94 -0.57
CA GLN A 17 5.16 -7.17 -1.80
C GLN A 17 5.76 -8.57 -1.82
N LYS A 18 5.68 -9.25 -2.96
CA LYS A 18 6.50 -10.43 -3.25
C LYS A 18 6.93 -10.38 -4.71
N ASP A 19 8.23 -10.32 -4.95
CA ASP A 19 8.80 -10.17 -6.29
C ASP A 19 8.18 -8.94 -6.99
N ASN A 20 7.55 -9.14 -8.16
CA ASN A 20 6.85 -8.12 -8.92
C ASN A 20 5.37 -7.93 -8.51
N PHE A 21 4.88 -8.64 -7.50
CA PHE A 21 3.52 -8.49 -6.99
C PHE A 21 3.46 -7.48 -5.84
N PHE A 22 2.53 -6.54 -5.94
CA PHE A 22 2.25 -5.51 -4.93
C PHE A 22 0.78 -5.55 -4.56
N GLY A 23 0.45 -5.32 -3.29
CA GLY A 23 -0.92 -5.25 -2.81
C GLY A 23 -1.05 -4.28 -1.64
N VAL A 24 -2.15 -3.54 -1.61
CA VAL A 24 -2.51 -2.62 -0.53
C VAL A 24 -3.91 -2.95 -0.02
N GLN A 25 -4.11 -2.87 1.29
CA GLN A 25 -5.41 -3.12 1.92
C GLN A 25 -6.34 -1.90 1.82
N PHE A 26 -5.78 -0.69 1.75
CA PHE A 26 -6.52 0.55 1.56
C PHE A 26 -6.73 0.86 0.07
N HIS A 27 -7.61 1.83 -0.21
CA HIS A 27 -7.94 2.29 -1.55
C HIS A 27 -7.08 3.50 -1.94
N PRO A 28 -5.94 3.33 -2.63
CA PRO A 28 -5.07 4.45 -2.99
C PRO A 28 -5.80 5.48 -3.86
N GLU A 29 -6.74 5.07 -4.71
CA GLU A 29 -7.57 5.94 -5.53
C GLU A 29 -8.51 6.84 -4.71
N ARG A 30 -8.81 6.48 -3.46
CA ARG A 30 -9.63 7.26 -2.53
C ARG A 30 -8.82 8.01 -1.47
N SER A 31 -7.49 7.95 -1.53
CA SER A 31 -6.58 8.47 -0.50
C SER A 31 -5.96 9.83 -0.87
N GLY A 32 -6.58 10.57 -1.80
CA GLY A 32 -6.15 11.93 -2.17
C GLY A 32 -4.73 12.00 -2.73
N SER A 33 -3.99 13.06 -2.38
CA SER A 33 -2.62 13.28 -2.86
C SER A 33 -1.65 12.17 -2.45
N ALA A 34 -1.79 11.63 -1.25
CA ALA A 34 -0.95 10.54 -0.76
C ALA A 34 -1.15 9.26 -1.60
N GLY A 35 -2.41 8.95 -1.90
CA GLY A 35 -2.76 7.81 -2.76
C GLY A 35 -2.29 7.97 -4.20
N ALA A 36 -2.45 9.17 -4.76
CA ALA A 36 -1.96 9.49 -6.10
C ALA A 36 -0.44 9.35 -6.21
N GLN A 37 0.31 9.80 -5.19
CA GLN A 37 1.75 9.63 -5.16
C GLN A 37 2.16 8.14 -5.07
N LEU A 38 1.43 7.32 -4.30
CA LEU A 38 1.70 5.89 -4.24
C LEU A 38 1.49 5.21 -5.59
N LEU A 39 0.40 5.53 -6.31
CA LEU A 39 0.15 5.00 -7.64
C LEU A 39 1.23 5.44 -8.64
N LYS A 40 1.66 6.70 -8.58
CA LYS A 40 2.78 7.19 -9.39
C LYS A 40 4.06 6.40 -9.13
N ASN A 41 4.41 6.21 -7.86
CA ASN A 41 5.60 5.43 -7.48
C ASN A 41 5.54 4.01 -8.05
N PHE A 42 4.36 3.36 -8.03
CA PHE A 42 4.18 2.02 -8.59
C PHE A 42 4.35 1.99 -10.11
N LEU A 43 3.89 3.01 -10.83
CA LEU A 43 4.02 3.10 -12.29
C LEU A 43 5.45 3.44 -12.75
N GLU A 44 6.26 4.06 -11.89
CA GLU A 44 7.63 4.49 -12.16
C GLU A 44 8.71 3.51 -11.66
N MET A 45 8.30 2.30 -11.24
CA MET A 45 9.20 1.26 -10.73
C MET A 45 10.06 0.59 -11.79
#